data_AF-W7YBF6-F1
#
_entry.id   AF-W7YBF6-F1
#
_cell.length_a   1.000
_cell.length_b   1.000
_cell.length_c   1.000
_cell.angle_alpha   90.00
_cell.angle_beta   90.00
_cell.angle_gamma   90.00
#
_symmetry.space_group_name_H-M   'P 1'
#
loop_
_entity.id
_entity.type
_entity.pdbx_description
1 polymer ?
#
loop_
_entity_poly.entity_id
_entity_poly.type
_entity_poly.pdbx_seq_one_letter_code
_entity_poly.pdbx_strand_id
1 'polypeptide(L)'
;MKKNLYIEFIAMCAFVFGCVGCNLAPGSYPYAEIYNLNTNENNLISAIKKFKTANPEYKVPSIVGLIDGRSSDVADHWYHVYFYNKADNEIIYTWIRQLNKEEVSFAFVSINKGLELGNWNRVNKDYQKKENKQKIKKFEEQILDEIKRFLE
;
A
#
# COMPACT_ATOMS: atom_id res chain seq x y z
N MET A 1 -16.25 -41.35 35.20
CA MET A 1 -16.93 -40.23 34.50
C MET A 1 -16.07 -38.98 34.29
N LYS A 2 -15.13 -38.61 35.17
CA LYS A 2 -14.34 -37.35 35.01
C LYS A 2 -13.27 -37.36 33.90
N LYS A 3 -12.75 -38.53 33.47
CA LYS A 3 -11.71 -38.63 32.44
C LYS A 3 -12.19 -38.28 31.02
N ASN A 4 -13.45 -38.57 30.68
CA ASN A 4 -14.00 -38.30 29.35
C ASN A 4 -14.22 -36.80 29.12
N LEU A 5 -14.57 -36.06 30.18
CA LEU A 5 -14.77 -34.61 30.14
C LEU A 5 -13.48 -33.82 29.83
N TYR A 6 -12.32 -34.33 30.27
CA TYR A 6 -11.02 -33.73 29.97
C TYR A 6 -10.60 -33.94 28.51
N ILE A 7 -10.93 -35.09 27.93
CA ILE A 7 -10.60 -35.41 26.53
C ILE A 7 -11.44 -34.55 25.58
N GLU A 8 -12.72 -34.37 25.88
CA GLU A 8 -13.63 -33.49 25.14
C GLU A 8 -13.19 -32.02 25.22
N PHE A 9 -12.72 -31.57 26.40
CA PHE A 9 -12.20 -30.21 26.57
C PHE A 9 -10.90 -29.96 25.79
N ILE A 10 -9.97 -30.93 25.79
CA ILE A 10 -8.71 -30.83 25.03
C ILE A 10 -8.98 -30.84 23.52
N ALA A 11 -9.92 -31.68 23.05
CA ALA A 11 -10.32 -31.73 21.64
C ALA A 11 -10.98 -30.40 21.19
N MET A 12 -11.81 -29.80 22.05
CA MET A 12 -12.42 -28.50 21.78
C MET A 12 -11.38 -27.37 21.74
N CYS A 13 -10.41 -27.35 22.66
CA CYS A 13 -9.31 -26.38 22.61
C CYS A 13 -8.45 -26.55 21.35
N ALA A 14 -8.11 -27.78 20.96
CA ALA A 14 -7.35 -28.05 19.74
C ALA A 14 -8.10 -27.61 18.46
N PHE A 15 -9.43 -27.75 18.44
CA PHE A 15 -10.27 -27.27 17.34
C PHE A 15 -10.30 -25.73 17.28
N VAL A 16 -10.41 -25.05 18.43
CA VAL A 16 -10.38 -23.58 18.50
C VAL A 16 -9.02 -23.02 18.07
N PHE A 17 -7.90 -23.65 18.46
CA PHE A 17 -6.57 -23.23 18.00
C PHE A 17 -6.29 -23.57 16.52
N GLY A 18 -6.89 -24.63 15.97
CA GLY A 18 -6.75 -25.01 14.57
C GLY A 18 -7.39 -24.02 13.58
N CYS A 19 -8.46 -23.33 13.99
CA CYS A 19 -9.20 -22.40 13.13
C CYS A 19 -8.60 -20.97 13.08
N VAL A 20 -7.63 -20.63 13.93
CA VAL A 20 -6.98 -19.29 13.92
C VAL A 20 -5.78 -19.22 12.98
N GLY A 21 -5.42 -20.34 12.34
CA GLY A 21 -4.22 -20.50 11.53
C GLY A 21 -4.38 -20.19 10.04
N CYS A 22 -5.35 -19.38 9.61
CA CYS A 22 -5.42 -18.94 8.20
C CYS A 22 -4.65 -17.64 7.97
N ASN A 23 -3.37 -17.60 8.36
CA ASN A 23 -2.44 -16.65 7.76
C ASN A 23 -1.94 -17.26 6.44
N LEU A 24 -2.82 -17.28 5.44
CA LEU A 24 -2.43 -17.46 4.04
C LEU A 24 -1.28 -16.50 3.78
N ALA A 25 -0.11 -17.03 3.42
CA ALA A 25 1.16 -16.30 3.27
C ALA A 25 0.92 -14.86 2.82
N PRO A 26 0.90 -13.88 3.75
CA PRO A 26 0.57 -12.53 3.40
C PRO A 26 1.64 -12.08 2.40
N GLY A 27 1.25 -11.76 1.18
CA GLY A 27 2.19 -11.29 0.15
C GLY A 27 2.98 -10.07 0.62
N SER A 28 3.96 -9.59 -0.15
CA SER A 28 4.92 -8.56 0.30
C SER A 28 4.30 -7.27 0.89
N TYR A 29 3.03 -6.96 0.58
CA TYR A 29 2.31 -5.77 1.04
C TYR A 29 0.96 -6.09 1.70
N PRO A 30 0.94 -6.79 2.85
CA PRO A 30 -0.31 -7.34 3.38
C PRO A 30 -1.19 -6.34 4.13
N TYR A 31 -0.68 -5.13 4.33
CA TYR A 31 -1.40 -4.03 4.98
C TYR A 31 -1.66 -2.86 4.02
N ALA A 32 -1.24 -2.96 2.75
CA ALA A 32 -1.43 -1.86 1.81
C ALA A 32 -2.93 -1.63 1.56
N GLU A 33 -3.31 -0.37 1.41
CA GLU A 33 -4.64 0.00 0.92
C GLU A 33 -4.63 -0.11 -0.61
N ILE A 34 -5.43 -1.01 -1.18
CA ILE A 34 -5.38 -1.37 -2.61
C ILE A 34 -6.59 -0.77 -3.34
N TYR A 35 -6.32 -0.04 -4.41
CA TYR A 35 -7.30 0.53 -5.33
C TYR A 35 -7.19 -0.17 -6.68
N ASN A 36 -8.27 -0.81 -7.13
CA ASN A 36 -8.34 -1.37 -8.47
C ASN A 36 -8.94 -0.34 -9.42
N LEU A 37 -8.23 -0.05 -10.50
CA LEU A 37 -8.60 0.94 -11.49
C LEU A 37 -8.78 0.25 -12.85
N ASN A 38 -9.86 0.62 -13.55
CA ASN A 38 -10.14 0.13 -14.90
C ASN A 38 -9.29 0.87 -15.95
N THR A 39 -7.99 0.65 -15.89
CA THR A 39 -7.00 1.15 -16.85
C THR A 39 -5.80 0.20 -16.90
N ASN A 40 -4.94 0.37 -17.90
CA ASN A 40 -3.67 -0.36 -17.94
C ASN A 40 -2.55 0.39 -17.20
N GLU A 41 -1.50 -0.35 -16.86
CA GLU A 41 -0.36 0.16 -16.10
C GLU A 41 0.32 1.36 -16.77
N ASN A 42 0.51 1.33 -18.10
CA ASN A 42 1.16 2.43 -18.83
C ASN A 42 0.34 3.73 -18.77
N ASN A 43 -0.98 3.61 -18.84
CA ASN A 43 -1.89 4.75 -18.72
C ASN A 43 -1.82 5.34 -17.32
N LEU A 44 -1.85 4.49 -16.27
CA LEU A 44 -1.72 4.96 -14.88
C LEU A 44 -0.36 5.62 -14.61
N ILE A 45 0.75 5.03 -15.08
CA ILE A 45 2.09 5.65 -14.97
C ILE A 45 2.10 7.00 -15.67
N SER A 46 1.48 7.10 -16.85
CA SER A 46 1.40 8.36 -17.60
C SER A 46 0.56 9.41 -16.86
N ALA A 47 -0.56 9.02 -16.26
CA ALA A 47 -1.40 9.88 -15.43
C ALA A 47 -0.65 10.38 -14.19
N ILE A 48 0.09 9.51 -13.51
CA ILE A 48 0.96 9.90 -12.37
C ILE A 48 2.04 10.90 -12.81
N LYS A 49 2.67 10.70 -13.97
CA LYS A 49 3.65 11.63 -14.52
C LYS A 49 3.03 13.00 -14.81
N LYS A 50 1.82 13.03 -15.40
CA LYS A 50 1.05 14.27 -15.62
C LYS A 50 0.71 14.95 -14.29
N PHE A 51 0.19 14.18 -13.32
CA PHE A 51 -0.12 14.67 -11.97
C PHE A 51 1.10 15.33 -11.30
N LYS A 52 2.25 14.64 -11.27
CA LYS A 52 3.48 15.20 -10.68
C LYS A 52 4.01 16.40 -11.46
N THR A 53 3.74 16.49 -12.76
CA THR A 53 4.12 17.64 -13.59
C THR A 53 3.25 18.85 -13.28
N ALA A 54 1.94 18.65 -13.10
CA ALA A 54 1.00 19.69 -12.70
C ALA A 54 1.17 20.12 -11.24
N ASN A 55 1.64 19.21 -10.36
CA ASN A 55 1.82 19.44 -8.93
C ASN A 55 3.27 19.10 -8.49
N PRO A 56 4.26 19.98 -8.79
CA PRO A 56 5.68 19.71 -8.55
C PRO A 56 6.03 19.47 -7.07
N GLU A 57 5.20 19.95 -6.13
CA GLU A 57 5.36 19.70 -4.70
C GLU A 57 5.29 18.21 -4.35
N TYR A 58 4.64 17.38 -5.18
CA TYR A 58 4.57 15.93 -5.02
C TYR A 58 5.79 15.17 -5.58
N LYS A 59 6.77 15.88 -6.17
CA LYS A 59 8.02 15.25 -6.61
C LYS A 59 8.97 15.08 -5.42
N VAL A 60 9.46 13.86 -5.24
CA VAL A 60 10.50 13.58 -4.25
C VAL A 60 11.79 14.30 -4.66
N PRO A 61 12.44 15.07 -3.76
CA PRO A 61 13.74 15.67 -4.04
C PRO A 61 14.78 14.62 -4.40
N SER A 62 15.59 14.90 -5.44
CA SER A 62 16.59 13.95 -5.96
C SER A 62 17.61 13.50 -4.91
N ILE A 63 17.91 14.34 -3.91
CA ILE A 63 18.83 14.04 -2.81
C ILE A 63 18.40 12.86 -1.94
N VAL A 64 17.10 12.52 -1.93
CA VAL A 64 16.57 11.37 -1.18
C VAL A 64 16.92 10.05 -1.88
N GLY A 65 17.13 10.07 -3.20
CA GLY A 65 17.48 8.87 -3.98
C GLY A 65 16.34 7.90 -4.27
N LEU A 66 15.09 8.28 -4.01
CA LEU A 66 13.91 7.49 -4.39
C LEU A 66 13.46 7.86 -5.82
N ILE A 67 13.41 6.86 -6.69
CA ILE A 67 13.08 7.02 -8.11
C ILE A 67 11.89 6.12 -8.43
N ASP A 68 10.89 6.67 -9.12
CA ASP A 68 9.77 5.87 -9.63
C ASP A 68 10.27 4.87 -10.68
N GLY A 69 9.84 3.61 -10.58
CA GLY A 69 10.26 2.59 -11.53
C GLY A 69 10.09 1.16 -11.02
N ARG A 70 10.43 0.21 -11.87
CA ARG A 70 10.58 -1.19 -11.47
C ARG A 70 11.96 -1.40 -10.86
N SER A 71 12.04 -2.31 -9.89
CA SER A 71 13.33 -2.82 -9.45
C SER A 71 14.03 -3.59 -10.59
N SER A 72 15.36 -3.68 -10.51
CA SER A 72 16.15 -4.57 -11.35
C SER A 72 15.97 -6.05 -10.99
N ASP A 73 15.37 -6.33 -9.83
CA ASP A 73 15.04 -7.70 -9.41
C ASP A 73 13.88 -8.24 -10.26
N VAL A 74 14.12 -9.35 -10.97
CA VAL A 74 13.12 -10.03 -11.81
C VAL A 74 11.95 -10.61 -11.01
N ALA A 75 12.13 -10.83 -9.71
CA ALA A 75 11.06 -11.26 -8.81
C ALA A 75 10.16 -10.09 -8.37
N ASP A 76 10.57 -8.84 -8.62
CA ASP A 76 9.79 -7.66 -8.30
C ASP A 76 8.80 -7.35 -9.43
N HIS A 77 7.54 -7.70 -9.17
CA HIS A 77 6.45 -7.49 -10.13
C HIS A 77 5.80 -6.11 -10.01
N TRP A 78 6.31 -5.24 -9.14
CA TRP A 78 5.72 -3.95 -8.82
C TRP A 78 6.45 -2.79 -9.54
N TYR A 79 5.69 -1.79 -9.96
CA TYR A 79 6.23 -0.50 -10.35
C TYR A 79 6.08 0.45 -9.17
N HIS A 80 7.20 0.85 -8.57
CA HIS A 80 7.24 1.68 -7.38
C HIS A 80 7.03 3.14 -7.73
N VAL A 81 6.25 3.83 -6.91
CA VAL A 81 5.98 5.26 -7.07
C VAL A 81 6.07 5.95 -5.71
N TYR A 82 6.73 7.11 -5.70
CA TYR A 82 6.92 7.89 -4.48
C TYR A 82 6.39 9.31 -4.64
N PHE A 83 5.56 9.76 -3.71
CA PHE A 83 5.03 11.13 -3.69
C PHE A 83 5.55 11.87 -2.47
N TYR A 84 6.03 13.09 -2.64
CA TYR A 84 6.42 13.94 -1.51
C TYR A 84 5.29 14.88 -1.13
N ASN A 85 4.61 14.68 0.00
CA ASN A 85 3.67 15.68 0.48
C ASN A 85 4.45 16.79 1.22
N LYS A 86 4.77 17.87 0.50
CA LYS A 86 5.51 19.01 1.06
C LYS A 86 4.82 19.67 2.26
N ALA A 87 3.49 19.69 2.30
CA ALA A 87 2.74 20.32 3.38
C ALA A 87 2.95 19.59 4.73
N ASP A 88 3.03 18.26 4.69
CA ASP A 88 3.24 17.43 5.87
C ASP A 88 4.71 17.04 6.08
N ASN A 89 5.58 17.36 5.11
CA ASN A 89 6.94 16.86 5.04
C ASN A 89 7.00 15.34 5.15
N GLU A 90 6.28 14.64 4.27
CA GLU A 90 6.14 13.18 4.27
C GLU A 90 6.37 12.60 2.87
N ILE A 91 6.98 11.41 2.77
CA ILE A 91 7.09 10.66 1.52
C ILE A 91 6.10 9.50 1.57
N ILE A 92 5.19 9.45 0.63
CA ILE A 92 4.21 8.40 0.45
C ILE A 92 4.77 7.39 -0.55
N TYR A 93 4.84 6.13 -0.14
CA TYR A 93 5.22 5.02 -0.99
C TYR A 93 3.98 4.26 -1.47
N THR A 94 3.93 4.05 -2.79
CA THR A 94 2.89 3.28 -3.46
C THR A 94 3.52 2.32 -4.48
N TRP A 95 2.73 1.34 -4.93
CA TRP A 95 3.08 0.52 -6.08
C TRP A 95 1.94 0.40 -7.07
N ILE A 96 2.29 0.09 -8.32
CA ILE A 96 1.38 -0.26 -9.39
C ILE A 96 1.65 -1.71 -9.82
N ARG A 97 0.59 -2.48 -10.07
CA ARG A 97 0.70 -3.84 -10.63
C ARG A 97 -0.48 -4.11 -11.56
N GLN A 98 -0.18 -4.45 -12.81
CA GLN A 98 -1.20 -4.94 -13.75
C GLN A 98 -1.86 -6.23 -13.22
N LEU A 99 -3.19 -6.28 -13.18
CA LEU A 99 -3.95 -7.49 -12.85
C LEU A 99 -4.31 -8.30 -14.09
N ASN A 100 -4.84 -7.61 -15.11
CA ASN A 100 -5.21 -8.16 -16.41
C ASN A 100 -5.05 -7.07 -17.49
N LYS A 101 -5.55 -7.27 -18.72
CA LYS A 101 -5.34 -6.29 -19.81
C LYS A 101 -6.02 -4.92 -19.58
N GLU A 102 -7.05 -4.87 -18.76
CA GLU A 102 -7.93 -3.70 -18.58
C GLU A 102 -7.88 -3.13 -17.16
N GLU A 103 -7.36 -3.90 -16.19
CA GLU A 103 -7.39 -3.54 -14.78
C GLU A 103 -5.99 -3.56 -14.15
N VAL A 104 -5.72 -2.53 -13.36
CA VAL A 104 -4.46 -2.34 -12.62
C VAL A 104 -4.75 -2.10 -11.14
N SER A 105 -3.96 -2.70 -10.26
CA SER A 105 -3.95 -2.35 -8.84
C SER A 105 -2.96 -1.23 -8.59
N PHE A 106 -3.40 -0.23 -7.83
CA PHE A 106 -2.59 0.84 -7.29
C PHE A 106 -2.69 0.80 -5.77
N ALA A 107 -1.59 0.64 -5.07
CA ALA A 107 -1.63 0.42 -3.63
C ALA A 107 -0.87 1.48 -2.85
N PHE A 108 -1.50 2.00 -1.80
CA PHE A 108 -0.86 2.86 -0.81
C PHE A 108 -0.27 2.00 0.31
N VAL A 109 1.05 2.05 0.47
CA VAL A 109 1.80 1.09 1.31
C VAL A 109 2.22 1.69 2.64
N SER A 110 2.94 2.81 2.59
CA SER A 110 3.57 3.38 3.78
C SER A 110 3.90 4.85 3.59
N ILE A 111 4.14 5.53 4.71
CA ILE A 111 4.59 6.91 4.75
C ILE A 111 5.92 6.98 5.51
N ASN A 112 6.92 7.64 4.92
CA ASN A 112 8.14 8.04 5.60
C ASN A 112 7.98 9.47 6.13
N LYS A 113 8.32 9.68 7.40
CA LYS A 113 8.35 11.04 7.97
C LYS A 113 9.63 11.76 7.56
N GLY A 114 9.48 12.90 6.90
CA GLY A 114 10.58 13.70 6.39
C GLY A 114 11.24 13.14 5.14
N LEU A 115 12.35 13.78 4.77
CA LEU A 115 13.20 13.39 3.64
C LEU A 115 14.30 12.39 4.02
N GLU A 116 14.53 12.17 5.32
CA GLU A 116 15.46 11.15 5.81
C GLU A 116 14.78 9.77 5.81
N LEU A 117 15.35 8.82 5.08
CA LEU A 117 14.80 7.47 4.95
C LEU A 117 15.04 6.65 6.21
N GLY A 118 14.04 5.86 6.60
CA GLY A 118 14.13 4.92 7.73
C GLY A 118 12.95 5.01 8.69
N ASN A 119 12.14 6.07 8.57
CA ASN A 119 10.99 6.32 9.44
C ASN A 119 9.67 5.94 8.75
N TRP A 120 9.64 4.73 8.17
CA TRP A 120 8.49 4.20 7.43
C TRP A 120 7.44 3.61 8.35
N ASN A 121 6.21 4.13 8.25
CA ASN A 121 5.04 3.58 8.90
C ASN A 121 4.08 3.03 7.83
N ARG A 122 3.71 1.75 7.95
CA ARG A 122 2.74 1.11 7.06
C ARG A 122 1.32 1.53 7.40
N VAL A 123 0.56 1.84 6.36
CA VAL A 123 -0.88 2.01 6.52
C VAL A 123 -1.52 0.69 6.94
N ASN A 124 -2.66 0.77 7.59
CA ASN A 124 -3.42 -0.33 8.19
C ASN A 124 -2.64 -1.20 9.19
N LYS A 125 -1.45 -0.77 9.65
CA LYS A 125 -0.66 -1.50 10.65
C LYS A 125 -0.06 -0.63 11.73
N ASP A 126 0.74 0.36 11.34
CA ASP A 126 1.61 1.08 12.28
C ASP A 126 0.93 2.34 12.86
N TYR A 127 -0.27 2.68 12.37
CA TYR A 127 -1.07 3.84 12.80
C TYR A 127 -2.28 3.44 13.64
N GLN A 128 -2.70 4.33 14.55
CA GLN A 128 -3.98 4.18 15.24
C GLN A 128 -5.14 4.32 14.26
N LYS A 129 -6.25 3.61 14.51
CA LYS A 129 -7.41 3.54 13.59
C LYS A 129 -7.87 4.90 13.05
N LYS A 130 -7.98 5.91 13.91
CA LYS A 130 -8.43 7.26 13.53
C LYS A 130 -7.41 7.96 12.62
N GLU A 131 -6.13 7.92 13.00
CA GLU A 131 -5.04 8.50 12.23
C GLU A 131 -4.89 7.80 10.87
N ASN A 132 -4.93 6.47 10.86
CA ASN A 132 -4.89 5.67 9.64
C ASN A 132 -5.99 6.07 8.66
N LYS A 133 -7.23 6.19 9.15
CA LYS A 133 -8.36 6.64 8.32
C LYS A 133 -8.14 8.04 7.76
N GLN A 134 -7.54 8.94 8.53
CA GLN A 134 -7.23 10.30 8.06
C GLN A 134 -6.13 10.28 6.98
N LYS A 135 -5.09 9.47 7.15
CA LYS A 135 -4.01 9.33 6.17
C LYS A 135 -4.51 8.72 4.85
N ILE A 136 -5.33 7.67 4.91
CA ILE A 136 -5.97 7.07 3.73
C ILE A 136 -6.85 8.09 3.02
N LYS A 137 -7.75 8.76 3.76
CA LYS A 137 -8.64 9.77 3.18
C LYS A 137 -7.86 10.91 2.51
N LYS A 138 -6.78 11.39 3.14
CA LYS A 138 -5.93 12.44 2.57
C LYS A 138 -5.24 11.98 1.28
N PHE A 139 -4.74 10.75 1.25
CA PHE A 139 -4.17 10.17 0.04
C PHE A 139 -5.21 10.08 -1.09
N GLU A 140 -6.43 9.63 -0.78
CA GLU A 140 -7.51 9.52 -1.74
C GLU A 140 -7.86 10.88 -2.36
N GLU A 141 -8.17 11.86 -1.51
CA GLU A 141 -8.64 13.18 -1.93
C GLU A 141 -7.56 13.99 -2.66
N GLN A 142 -6.29 13.89 -2.23
CA GLN A 142 -5.22 14.78 -2.73
C GLN A 142 -4.38 14.18 -3.85
N ILE A 143 -4.34 12.85 -3.96
CA ILE A 143 -3.46 12.16 -4.93
C ILE A 143 -4.29 11.26 -5.83
N LEU A 144 -5.03 10.31 -5.27
CA LEU A 144 -5.73 9.30 -6.08
C LEU A 144 -6.78 9.93 -7.00
N ASP A 145 -7.64 10.78 -6.46
CA ASP A 145 -8.75 11.38 -7.22
C ASP A 145 -8.24 12.37 -8.27
N GLU A 146 -7.17 13.10 -7.98
CA GLU A 146 -6.51 13.97 -8.97
C GLU A 146 -5.83 13.16 -10.09
N ILE A 147 -5.22 12.01 -9.78
CA ILE A 147 -4.66 11.11 -10.80
C ILE A 147 -5.77 10.56 -11.71
N LYS A 148 -6.93 10.18 -11.14
CA LYS A 148 -8.06 9.66 -11.92
C LYS A 148 -8.57 10.65 -12.97
N ARG A 149 -8.54 11.96 -12.69
CA ARG A 149 -8.90 13.00 -13.67
C ARG A 149 -7.98 13.05 -14.90
N PHE A 150 -6.78 12.48 -14.83
CA PHE A 150 -5.88 12.34 -15.98
C PHE A 150 -6.07 11.02 -16.75
N LEU A 151 -6.94 10.13 -16.26
CA LEU A 151 -7.33 8.86 -16.90
C LEU A 151 -8.63 8.97 -17.71
N GLU A 152 -9.47 9.94 -17.38
CA GLU A 152 -10.68 10.34 -18.13
C GLU A 152 -10.31 11.07 -19.43
#